data_AF-A0A6N2BAB2-F1
#
_entry.id   AF-A0A6N2BAB2-F1
#
_cell.length_a   1.000
_cell.length_b   1.000
_cell.length_c   1.000
_cell.angle_alpha   90.00
_cell.angle_beta   90.00
_cell.angle_gamma   90.00
#
_symmetry.space_group_name_H-M   'P 1'
#
loop_
_entity.id
_entity.type
_entity.pdbx_description
1 polymer ?
#
loop_
_entity_poly.entity_id
_entity_poly.type
_entity_poly.pdbx_seq_one_letter_code
_entity_poly.pdbx_strand_id
1 'polypeptide(L)'
;MGSDEGMSCSTSIPIDSSNLGFKLLKKHGWKEGTGLGIAQQGRLEPVPTYIKKNKRGLGAEKPKKAAVHPKSPGHFSDRKILKDGDKESKTKGMSKKMKKVMEFEKRMQEKEFERAFFREFWPDNV
;
A
#
# COMPACT_ATOMS: atom_id res chain seq x y z
N MET A 1 26.26 -11.84 -4.67
CA MET A 1 25.04 -11.15 -4.18
C MET A 1 24.82 -9.97 -5.11
N GLY A 2 23.68 -9.90 -5.80
CA GLY A 2 23.40 -8.80 -6.71
C GLY A 2 23.00 -7.55 -5.93
N SER A 3 23.77 -6.49 -6.06
CA SER A 3 23.43 -5.16 -5.57
C SER A 3 22.42 -4.52 -6.53
N ASP A 4 21.12 -4.62 -6.19
CA ASP A 4 20.04 -3.89 -6.85
C ASP A 4 20.08 -2.41 -6.42
N GLU A 5 21.17 -1.74 -6.79
CA GLU A 5 21.38 -0.29 -6.65
C GLU A 5 20.53 0.42 -7.71
N GLY A 6 19.21 0.37 -7.53
CA GLY A 6 18.28 1.17 -8.30
C GLY A 6 18.66 2.65 -8.15
N MET A 7 19.17 3.23 -9.25
CA MET A 7 19.84 4.53 -9.30
C MET A 7 19.04 5.62 -8.57
N SER A 8 19.38 5.87 -7.32
CA SER A 8 18.63 6.80 -6.48
C SER A 8 19.06 8.22 -6.84
N CYS A 9 18.17 8.98 -7.49
CA CYS A 9 18.30 10.43 -7.60
C CYS A 9 18.20 11.04 -6.19
N SER A 10 19.32 11.10 -5.47
CA SER A 10 19.37 11.72 -4.15
C SER A 10 19.05 13.21 -4.27
N THR A 11 18.18 13.72 -3.40
CA THR A 11 17.88 15.16 -3.33
C THR A 11 19.13 15.96 -2.95
N SER A 12 20.07 15.36 -2.22
CA SER A 12 21.32 15.98 -1.79
C SER A 12 22.38 16.15 -2.90
N ILE A 13 22.12 15.67 -4.12
CA ILE A 13 23.07 15.75 -5.24
C ILE A 13 22.51 16.73 -6.28
N PRO A 14 23.23 17.83 -6.61
CA PRO A 14 22.77 18.76 -7.63
C PRO A 14 22.71 18.09 -9.01
N ILE A 15 21.79 18.54 -9.85
CA ILE A 15 21.68 18.04 -11.22
C ILE A 15 22.97 18.35 -12.00
N ASP A 16 23.50 17.36 -12.72
CA ASP A 16 24.76 17.53 -13.44
C ASP A 16 24.66 18.54 -14.59
N SER A 17 25.76 19.24 -14.83
CA SER A 17 25.98 20.19 -15.90
C SER A 17 25.74 19.65 -17.31
N SER A 18 25.89 18.33 -17.54
CA SER A 18 25.57 17.71 -18.83
C SER A 18 24.07 17.69 -19.12
N ASN A 19 23.22 17.73 -18.08
CA ASN A 19 21.77 17.62 -18.18
C ASN A 19 21.16 18.75 -19.02
N LEU A 20 20.24 18.41 -19.93
CA LEU A 20 19.60 19.38 -20.80
C LEU A 20 18.79 20.44 -20.02
N GLY A 21 18.10 20.03 -18.95
CA GLY A 21 17.35 20.91 -18.07
C GLY A 21 18.24 21.94 -17.35
N PHE A 22 19.40 21.51 -16.83
CA PHE A 22 20.38 22.43 -16.24
C PHE A 22 20.85 23.49 -17.24
N LYS A 23 21.21 23.06 -18.45
CA LYS A 23 21.63 23.96 -19.55
C LYS A 23 20.53 24.95 -19.94
N LEU A 24 19.28 24.51 -19.99
CA LEU A 24 18.13 25.38 -20.28
C LEU A 24 17.89 26.40 -19.15
N LEU A 25 17.88 25.96 -17.89
CA LEU A 25 17.73 26.86 -16.73
C LEU A 25 18.81 27.94 -16.72
N LYS A 26 20.08 27.57 -16.89
CA LYS A 26 21.22 28.51 -16.97
C LYS A 26 21.06 29.50 -18.13
N LYS A 27 20.61 29.05 -19.31
CA LYS A 27 20.30 29.93 -20.47
C LYS A 27 19.19 30.95 -20.18
N HIS A 28 18.19 30.57 -19.38
CA HIS A 28 17.12 31.47 -18.94
C HIS A 28 17.47 32.29 -17.68
N GLY A 29 18.76 32.39 -17.33
CA GLY A 29 19.24 33.27 -16.25
C GLY A 29 19.13 32.69 -14.84
N TRP A 30 18.70 31.44 -14.67
CA TRP A 30 18.75 30.77 -13.37
C TRP A 30 20.20 30.53 -12.94
N LYS A 31 20.48 30.80 -11.66
CA LYS A 31 21.79 30.57 -11.05
C LYS A 31 21.73 29.33 -10.16
N GLU A 32 22.73 28.49 -10.29
CA GLU A 32 22.91 27.32 -9.45
C GLU A 32 23.06 27.72 -7.98
N GLY A 33 22.49 26.91 -7.08
CA GLY A 33 22.38 27.24 -5.65
C GLY A 33 21.32 28.31 -5.31
N THR A 34 20.60 28.87 -6.29
CA THR A 34 19.52 29.86 -6.04
C THR A 34 18.14 29.29 -6.29
N GLY A 35 17.16 29.75 -5.50
CA GLY A 35 15.76 29.38 -5.68
C GLY A 35 15.15 30.01 -6.95
N LEU A 36 14.05 29.44 -7.42
CA LEU A 36 13.30 29.99 -8.55
C LEU A 36 12.42 31.19 -8.13
N GLY A 37 12.08 32.04 -9.10
CA GLY A 37 11.24 33.23 -8.89
C GLY A 37 12.02 34.53 -8.76
N ILE A 38 11.30 35.66 -8.83
CA ILE A 38 11.86 37.02 -8.92
C ILE A 38 12.82 37.34 -7.76
N ALA A 39 12.49 36.90 -6.55
CA ALA A 39 13.29 37.11 -5.34
C ALA A 39 14.04 35.83 -4.90
N GLN A 40 14.23 34.87 -5.82
CA GLN A 40 14.81 33.55 -5.55
C GLN A 40 14.08 32.77 -4.43
N GLN A 41 12.79 33.05 -4.23
CA GLN A 41 12.00 32.58 -3.10
C GLN A 41 11.57 31.09 -3.18
N GLY A 42 11.78 30.45 -4.32
CA GLY A 42 11.49 29.04 -4.53
C GLY A 42 12.40 28.13 -3.71
N ARG A 43 11.88 26.96 -3.31
CA ARG A 43 12.68 25.94 -2.63
C ARG A 43 13.83 25.45 -3.52
N LEU A 44 15.00 25.27 -2.91
CA LEU A 44 16.13 24.55 -3.52
C LEU A 44 15.85 23.04 -3.57
N GLU A 45 15.34 22.50 -2.46
CA GLU A 45 15.11 21.08 -2.28
C GLU A 45 13.70 20.64 -2.72
N PRO A 46 13.57 19.53 -3.46
CA PRO A 46 12.29 18.89 -3.78
C PRO A 46 11.40 18.66 -2.55
N VAL A 47 10.08 18.59 -2.75
CA VAL A 47 9.16 18.27 -1.66
C VAL A 47 9.25 16.77 -1.35
N PRO A 48 9.59 16.37 -0.11
CA PRO A 48 9.64 14.95 0.25
C PRO A 48 8.23 14.34 0.18
N THR A 49 8.12 13.16 -0.44
CA THR A 49 6.85 12.44 -0.59
C THR A 49 6.89 11.11 0.17
N TYR A 50 5.73 10.66 0.66
CA TYR A 50 5.59 9.42 1.40
C TYR A 50 4.76 8.41 0.62
N ILE A 51 5.39 7.33 0.14
CA ILE A 51 4.69 6.24 -0.54
C ILE A 51 3.89 5.45 0.50
N LYS A 52 2.55 5.56 0.43
CA LYS A 52 1.62 4.84 1.30
C LYS A 52 1.55 3.36 0.90
N LYS A 53 2.27 2.51 1.64
CA LYS A 53 2.33 1.05 1.40
C LYS A 53 1.09 0.27 1.88
N ASN A 54 0.10 0.91 2.51
CA ASN A 54 -1.09 0.25 3.06
C ASN A 54 -2.39 0.67 2.35
N LYS A 55 -3.40 -0.20 2.37
CA LYS A 55 -4.73 0.05 1.76
C LYS A 55 -5.77 0.61 2.74
N ARG A 56 -5.38 0.97 3.98
CA ARG A 56 -6.30 1.53 4.99
C ARG A 56 -6.68 2.98 4.67
N GLY A 57 -7.81 3.46 5.18
CA GLY A 57 -8.23 4.85 5.06
C GLY A 57 -7.22 5.85 5.63
N LEU A 58 -7.33 7.12 5.25
CA LEU A 58 -6.63 8.21 5.95
C LEU A 58 -7.18 8.32 7.38
N GLY A 59 -6.34 8.74 8.33
CA GLY A 59 -6.71 8.78 9.75
C GLY A 59 -6.82 7.42 10.47
N ALA A 60 -6.80 6.29 9.74
CA ALA A 60 -6.87 4.97 10.36
C ALA A 60 -5.63 4.69 11.24
N GLU A 61 -5.86 4.21 12.47
CA GLU A 61 -4.79 3.94 13.43
C GLU A 61 -3.65 3.11 12.83
N LYS A 62 -2.39 3.46 13.12
CA LYS A 62 -1.25 2.63 12.71
C LYS A 62 -1.33 1.30 13.46
N PRO A 63 -1.19 0.13 12.78
CA PRO A 63 -1.18 -1.14 13.48
C PRO A 63 -0.03 -1.14 14.49
N LYS A 64 -0.34 -1.36 15.76
CA LYS A 64 0.67 -1.52 16.81
C LYS A 64 1.55 -2.70 16.38
N LYS A 65 2.85 -2.45 16.16
CA LYS A 65 3.80 -3.54 15.92
C LYS A 65 3.76 -4.41 17.18
N ALA A 66 3.24 -5.63 17.06
CA ALA A 66 3.29 -6.57 18.16
C ALA A 66 4.77 -6.73 18.56
N ALA A 67 5.08 -6.47 19.83
CA ALA A 67 6.42 -6.67 20.33
C ALA A 67 6.76 -8.15 20.14
N VAL A 68 7.77 -8.43 19.33
CA VAL A 68 8.29 -9.80 19.19
C VAL A 68 8.96 -10.11 20.52
N HIS A 69 8.25 -10.83 21.40
CA HIS A 69 8.86 -11.39 22.59
C HIS A 69 10.06 -12.23 22.15
N PRO A 70 11.29 -11.93 22.63
CA PRO A 70 12.43 -12.80 22.35
C PRO A 70 12.17 -14.14 23.01
N LYS A 71 11.99 -15.19 22.21
CA LYS A 71 11.86 -16.56 22.71
C LYS A 71 13.21 -16.97 23.28
N SER A 72 13.31 -17.07 24.60
CA SER A 72 14.47 -17.69 25.25
C SER A 72 14.56 -19.17 24.85
N PRO A 73 15.77 -19.69 24.55
CA PRO A 73 15.93 -21.09 24.18
C PRO A 73 15.88 -21.99 25.41
N GLY A 74 14.78 -22.75 25.55
CA GLY A 74 14.75 -24.00 26.32
C GLY A 74 14.26 -23.93 27.77
N HIS A 75 13.02 -24.34 27.99
CA HIS A 75 12.73 -25.35 29.02
C HIS A 75 11.49 -26.17 28.63
N PHE A 76 11.60 -27.50 28.71
CA PHE A 76 10.49 -28.42 28.53
C PHE A 76 9.95 -28.79 29.92
N SER A 77 8.74 -28.36 30.24
CA SER A 77 8.01 -28.89 31.41
C SER A 77 6.51 -28.81 31.20
N ASP A 78 5.87 -29.98 31.19
CA ASP A 78 4.42 -30.14 31.29
C ASP A 78 3.90 -29.62 32.64
N ARG A 79 2.84 -28.80 32.63
CA ARG A 79 1.98 -28.59 33.81
C ARG A 79 0.56 -28.13 33.42
N LYS A 80 -0.43 -28.73 34.09
CA LYS A 80 -1.88 -28.67 33.79
C LYS A 80 -2.68 -27.65 34.63
N ILE A 81 -3.63 -26.92 33.99
CA ILE A 81 -4.99 -26.48 34.47
C ILE A 81 -5.01 -25.48 35.67
N LEU A 82 -5.95 -24.56 35.93
CA LEU A 82 -7.22 -24.05 35.32
C LEU A 82 -6.96 -22.98 34.23
N LYS A 83 -7.90 -22.29 33.53
CA LYS A 83 -9.36 -21.99 33.56
C LYS A 83 -9.84 -20.76 34.36
N ASP A 84 -9.88 -19.61 33.65
CA ASP A 84 -11.03 -18.70 33.65
C ASP A 84 -11.39 -18.41 32.18
N GLY A 85 -12.66 -18.11 31.89
CA GLY A 85 -13.15 -18.02 30.52
C GLY A 85 -13.89 -16.73 30.23
N ASP A 86 -13.61 -16.16 29.06
CA ASP A 86 -14.64 -15.44 28.32
C ASP A 86 -14.56 -15.75 26.82
N LYS A 87 -15.66 -15.49 26.10
CA LYS A 87 -15.96 -16.09 24.80
C LYS A 87 -15.52 -15.21 23.63
N GLU A 88 -14.82 -15.80 22.67
CA GLU A 88 -15.15 -15.54 21.26
C GLU A 88 -15.01 -16.82 20.43
N SER A 89 -15.97 -17.08 19.56
CA SER A 89 -16.09 -18.34 18.86
C SER A 89 -15.04 -18.46 17.75
N LYS A 90 -14.29 -19.56 17.75
CA LYS A 90 -13.54 -20.01 16.58
C LYS A 90 -14.49 -20.02 15.38
N THR A 91 -14.26 -19.15 14.39
CA THR A 91 -14.94 -19.24 13.10
C THR A 91 -14.56 -20.58 12.46
N LYS A 92 -15.46 -21.57 12.55
CA LYS A 92 -15.31 -22.84 11.83
C LYS A 92 -15.29 -22.49 10.34
N GLY A 93 -14.10 -22.55 9.74
CA GLY A 93 -13.93 -22.31 8.31
C GLY A 93 -14.92 -23.21 7.54
N MET A 94 -15.68 -22.61 6.62
CA MET A 94 -16.72 -23.32 5.90
C MET A 94 -16.18 -24.59 5.25
N SER A 95 -16.92 -25.70 5.43
CA SER A 95 -16.59 -26.97 4.78
C SER A 95 -16.37 -26.78 3.28
N LYS A 96 -15.42 -27.54 2.70
CA LYS A 96 -15.10 -27.49 1.27
C LYS A 96 -16.34 -27.58 0.37
N LYS A 97 -17.36 -28.35 0.80
CA LYS A 97 -18.66 -28.47 0.11
C LYS A 97 -19.46 -27.16 0.16
N MET A 98 -19.58 -26.54 1.33
CA MET A 98 -20.27 -25.25 1.52
C MET A 98 -19.62 -24.13 0.70
N LYS A 99 -18.28 -24.07 0.67
CA LYS A 99 -17.55 -23.07 -0.12
C LYS A 99 -17.83 -23.21 -1.63
N LYS A 100 -17.95 -24.44 -2.15
CA LYS A 100 -18.27 -24.70 -3.56
C LYS A 100 -19.73 -24.39 -3.92
N VAL A 101 -20.67 -24.59 -2.98
CA VAL A 101 -22.07 -24.18 -3.15
C VAL A 101 -22.17 -22.66 -3.23
N MET A 102 -21.57 -21.93 -2.27
CA MET A 102 -21.58 -20.47 -2.24
C MET A 102 -20.89 -19.85 -3.48
N GLU A 103 -19.83 -20.45 -4.00
CA GLU A 103 -19.19 -20.01 -5.25
C GLU A 103 -20.11 -20.19 -6.48
N PHE A 104 -20.88 -21.27 -6.53
CA PHE A 104 -21.84 -21.52 -7.60
C PHE A 104 -23.04 -20.57 -7.53
N GLU A 105 -23.58 -20.38 -6.32
CA GLU A 105 -24.68 -19.45 -6.04
C GLU A 105 -24.29 -18.01 -6.38
N LYS A 106 -23.08 -17.56 -6.00
CA LYS A 106 -22.55 -16.25 -6.37
C LYS A 106 -22.42 -16.07 -7.89
N ARG A 107 -21.97 -17.10 -8.62
CA ARG A 107 -21.92 -17.06 -10.10
C ARG A 107 -23.31 -17.00 -10.74
N MET A 108 -24.32 -17.61 -10.13
CA MET A 108 -25.70 -17.51 -10.59
C MET A 108 -26.25 -16.10 -10.32
N GLN A 109 -26.03 -15.56 -9.12
CA GLN A 109 -26.41 -14.18 -8.77
C GLN A 109 -25.71 -13.14 -9.65
N GLU A 110 -24.44 -13.32 -10.01
CA GLU A 110 -23.73 -12.42 -10.93
C GLU A 110 -24.34 -12.45 -12.34
N LYS A 111 -24.70 -13.64 -12.86
CA LYS A 111 -25.39 -13.76 -14.15
C LYS A 111 -26.81 -13.22 -14.14
N GLU A 112 -27.54 -13.42 -13.04
CA GLU A 112 -28.89 -12.86 -12.87
C GLU A 112 -28.83 -11.34 -12.70
N PHE A 113 -27.84 -10.82 -11.98
CA PHE A 113 -27.57 -9.39 -11.85
C PHE A 113 -27.20 -8.77 -13.20
N GLU A 114 -26.26 -9.34 -13.95
CA GLU A 114 -25.93 -8.86 -15.31
C GLU A 114 -27.17 -8.87 -16.21
N ARG A 115 -27.93 -9.97 -16.23
CA ARG A 115 -29.15 -10.08 -17.05
C ARG A 115 -30.25 -9.09 -16.63
N ALA A 116 -30.42 -8.83 -15.33
CA ALA A 116 -31.37 -7.85 -14.82
C ALA A 116 -30.91 -6.41 -15.13
N PHE A 117 -29.62 -6.12 -14.90
CA PHE A 117 -28.99 -4.83 -15.13
C PHE A 117 -29.03 -4.42 -16.61
N PHE A 118 -28.69 -5.33 -17.53
CA PHE A 118 -28.80 -5.06 -18.96
C PHE A 118 -30.26 -4.85 -19.39
N ARG A 119 -31.21 -5.65 -18.88
CA ARG A 119 -32.64 -5.47 -19.16
C ARG A 119 -33.20 -4.13 -18.65
N GLU A 120 -32.71 -3.64 -17.52
CA GLU A 120 -33.20 -2.42 -16.86
C GLU A 120 -32.53 -1.14 -17.39
N PHE A 121 -31.27 -1.22 -17.81
CA PHE A 121 -30.49 -0.06 -18.24
C PHE A 121 -30.38 0.06 -19.77
N TRP A 122 -30.33 -1.05 -20.51
CA TRP A 122 -30.09 -1.10 -21.97
C TRP A 122 -31.12 -2.04 -22.67
N PRO A 123 -32.41 -1.63 -22.77
CA PRO A 123 -33.50 -2.52 -23.19
C PRO A 123 -33.44 -3.00 -24.65
N ASP A 124 -32.78 -2.27 -25.55
CA ASP A 124 -32.82 -2.54 -27.00
C ASP A 124 -31.85 -3.64 -27.50
N ASN A 125 -31.18 -4.35 -26.58
CA ASN A 125 -30.11 -5.30 -26.90
C ASN A 125 -30.35 -6.72 -26.34
N VAL A 126 -31.62 -7.12 -26.18
CA VAL A 126 -32.10 -8.46 -25.77
C VAL A 126 -33.05 -9.04 -26.82
#